data_AF-A0A9E2IFA1-F1
#
_entry.id   AF-A0A9E2IFA1-F1
#
_cell.length_a   1.000
_cell.length_b   1.000
_cell.length_c   1.000
_cell.angle_alpha   90.00
_cell.angle_beta   90.00
_cell.angle_gamma   90.00
#
_symmetry.space_group_name_H-M   'P 1'
#
loop_
_entity.id
_entity.type
_entity.pdbx_description
1 polymer ?
#
loop_
_entity_poly.entity_id
_entity_poly.type
_entity_poly.pdbx_seq_one_letter_code
_entity_poly.pdbx_strand_id
1 'polypeptide(L)'
;VFLMFLIVFSISDMYVLKKGYNLFSVFDMVNGITANAPVRLAGVHVGDIKKAEIYFDETLGKPRVKLDIRINGDVKISSDAVARINTLGLLGEQYLEITPGKSKQFLEYGDKLLSKNPINVGSEMEKMKELMQSTSQLIQHIERGEGTLGKLLTDDTLYNDLTVIFGRLKRGEGTLGKLLVEEEVYDDMEEFTEDIKKHPWKLLHKSSSNEK
;
A
#
# COMPACT_ATOMS: atom_id res chain seq x y z
N VAL A 1 -7.10 -51.77 41.59
CA VAL A 1 -6.26 -51.37 40.44
C VAL A 1 -7.09 -51.15 39.18
N PHE A 2 -7.90 -52.11 38.72
CA PHE A 2 -8.76 -51.96 37.54
C PHE A 2 -9.76 -50.78 37.62
N LEU A 3 -10.36 -50.57 38.80
CA LEU A 3 -11.27 -49.44 39.06
C LEU A 3 -10.56 -48.07 38.95
N MET A 4 -9.29 -47.99 39.37
CA MET A 4 -8.51 -46.76 39.22
C MET A 4 -8.13 -46.51 37.76
N PHE A 5 -7.88 -47.57 36.97
CA PHE A 5 -7.63 -47.46 35.55
C PHE A 5 -8.85 -46.93 34.78
N LEU A 6 -10.06 -47.37 35.15
CA LEU A 6 -11.32 -46.87 34.58
C LEU A 6 -11.57 -45.40 34.91
N ILE A 7 -11.27 -44.97 36.14
CA ILE A 7 -11.43 -43.56 36.54
C ILE A 7 -10.40 -42.68 35.84
N VAL A 8 -9.14 -43.12 35.71
CA VAL A 8 -8.11 -42.39 34.95
C VAL A 8 -8.48 -42.29 33.47
N PHE A 9 -8.96 -43.37 32.85
CA PHE A 9 -9.41 -43.36 31.46
C PHE A 9 -10.66 -42.48 31.25
N SER A 10 -11.61 -42.53 32.20
CA SER A 10 -12.82 -41.69 32.17
C SER A 10 -12.53 -40.21 32.42
N ILE A 11 -11.46 -39.86 33.14
CA ILE A 11 -11.03 -38.47 33.33
C ILE A 11 -10.26 -37.96 32.09
N SER A 12 -9.54 -38.84 31.38
CA SER A 12 -8.88 -38.50 30.11
C SER A 12 -9.85 -38.18 28.97
N ASP A 13 -11.03 -38.80 28.93
CA ASP A 13 -12.09 -38.48 27.95
C ASP A 13 -12.96 -37.27 28.35
N MET A 14 -12.76 -36.68 29.55
CA MET A 14 -13.45 -35.45 29.98
C MET A 14 -12.70 -34.16 29.59
N TYR A 15 -11.73 -34.22 28.69
CA TYR A 15 -11.42 -33.07 27.85
C TYR A 15 -12.52 -32.95 26.80
N VAL A 16 -13.61 -32.28 27.18
CA VAL A 16 -14.70 -31.86 26.29
C VAL A 16 -14.12 -31.51 24.93
N LEU A 17 -14.38 -32.35 23.93
CA LEU A 17 -14.10 -32.08 22.53
C LEU A 17 -14.89 -30.81 22.20
N LYS A 18 -14.30 -29.63 22.38
CA LYS A 18 -14.96 -28.37 22.06
C LYS A 18 -15.29 -28.44 20.57
N LYS A 19 -16.58 -28.57 20.26
CA LYS A 19 -17.06 -28.75 18.90
C LYS A 19 -16.71 -27.49 18.13
N GLY A 20 -15.67 -27.60 17.30
CA GLY A 20 -15.35 -26.61 16.30
C GLY A 20 -16.48 -26.47 15.27
N TYR A 21 -16.29 -25.58 14.30
CA TYR A 21 -17.23 -25.37 13.20
C TYR A 21 -16.49 -25.34 11.87
N ASN A 22 -17.21 -25.64 10.80
CA ASN A 22 -16.66 -25.64 9.47
C ASN A 22 -17.04 -24.35 8.75
N LEU A 23 -16.08 -23.77 8.05
CA LEU A 23 -16.25 -22.68 7.10
C LEU A 23 -15.83 -23.19 5.72
N PHE A 24 -16.14 -22.43 4.68
CA PHE A 24 -15.50 -22.64 3.39
C PHE A 24 -14.97 -21.32 2.82
N SER A 25 -13.98 -21.42 1.97
CA SER A 25 -13.47 -20.26 1.23
C SER A 25 -13.13 -20.65 -0.20
N VAL A 26 -13.15 -19.68 -1.10
CA VAL A 26 -12.98 -19.93 -2.53
C VAL A 26 -11.84 -19.08 -3.07
N PHE A 27 -10.88 -19.73 -3.73
CA PHE A 27 -9.70 -19.10 -4.30
C PHE A 27 -9.64 -19.35 -5.82
N ASP A 28 -8.91 -18.50 -6.54
CA ASP A 28 -8.54 -18.80 -7.92
C ASP A 28 -7.37 -19.81 -7.96
N MET A 29 -6.49 -19.75 -6.96
CA MET A 29 -5.30 -20.59 -6.84
C MET A 29 -4.89 -20.74 -5.38
N VAL A 30 -4.32 -21.90 -5.02
CA VAL A 30 -3.93 -22.23 -3.64
C VAL A 30 -2.49 -22.75 -3.48
N ASN A 31 -1.65 -22.61 -4.52
CA ASN A 31 -0.20 -22.88 -4.48
C ASN A 31 0.24 -24.21 -3.85
N GLY A 32 -0.59 -25.26 -3.96
CA GLY A 32 -0.27 -26.58 -3.41
C GLY A 32 -0.72 -26.81 -1.97
N ILE A 33 -1.68 -26.02 -1.46
CA ILE A 33 -2.35 -26.37 -0.20
C ILE A 33 -3.05 -27.73 -0.33
N THR A 34 -2.95 -28.55 0.72
CA THR A 34 -3.52 -29.90 0.77
C THR A 34 -4.42 -30.05 2.00
N ALA A 35 -5.11 -31.19 2.08
CA ALA A 35 -5.83 -31.55 3.30
C ALA A 35 -4.86 -31.66 4.50
N ASN A 36 -5.35 -31.29 5.68
CA ASN A 36 -4.61 -31.15 6.94
C ASN A 36 -3.61 -30.00 7.00
N ALA A 37 -3.51 -29.15 5.96
CA ALA A 37 -2.73 -27.92 6.05
C ALA A 37 -3.24 -27.04 7.21
N PRO A 38 -2.35 -26.40 7.98
CA PRO A 38 -2.75 -25.66 9.16
C PRO A 38 -3.51 -24.39 8.80
N VAL A 39 -4.49 -24.05 9.62
CA VAL A 39 -5.23 -22.78 9.59
C VAL A 39 -4.81 -21.98 10.79
N ARG A 40 -4.36 -20.74 10.56
CA ARG A 40 -3.85 -19.85 11.59
C ARG A 40 -4.68 -18.58 11.65
N LEU A 41 -4.82 -18.01 12.83
CA LEU A 41 -5.44 -16.70 13.07
C LEU A 41 -4.44 -15.88 13.86
N ALA A 42 -4.02 -14.74 13.31
CA ALA A 42 -3.00 -13.88 13.90
C ALA A 42 -1.73 -14.68 14.29
N GLY A 43 -1.32 -15.61 13.40
CA GLY A 43 -0.16 -16.47 13.61
C GLY A 43 -0.35 -17.63 14.59
N VAL A 44 -1.51 -17.81 15.23
CA VAL A 44 -1.80 -18.94 16.13
C VAL A 44 -2.57 -20.03 15.39
N HIS A 45 -2.21 -21.30 15.57
CA HIS A 45 -2.96 -22.43 14.97
C HIS A 45 -4.35 -22.53 15.59
N VAL A 46 -5.39 -22.46 14.74
CA VAL A 46 -6.80 -22.48 15.16
C VAL A 46 -7.62 -23.52 14.43
N GLY A 47 -7.05 -24.28 13.51
CA GLY A 47 -7.83 -25.14 12.63
C GLY A 47 -6.99 -25.82 11.57
N ASP A 48 -7.67 -26.56 10.70
CA ASP A 48 -7.01 -27.31 9.63
C ASP A 48 -7.91 -27.35 8.39
N ILE A 49 -7.29 -27.42 7.21
CA ILE A 49 -7.99 -27.67 5.96
C ILE A 49 -8.54 -29.10 5.96
N LYS A 50 -9.85 -29.26 5.77
CA LYS A 50 -10.50 -30.56 5.64
C LYS A 50 -10.40 -31.10 4.23
N LYS A 51 -10.63 -30.24 3.25
CA LYS A 51 -10.68 -30.63 1.85
C LYS A 51 -10.31 -29.45 0.94
N ALA A 52 -9.68 -29.77 -0.17
CA ALA A 52 -9.49 -28.85 -1.28
C ALA A 52 -10.11 -29.49 -2.53
N GLU A 53 -11.05 -28.80 -3.16
CA GLU A 53 -11.73 -29.28 -4.37
C GLU A 53 -11.65 -28.24 -5.47
N ILE A 54 -11.29 -28.68 -6.67
CA ILE A 54 -11.39 -27.85 -7.86
C ILE A 54 -12.78 -28.03 -8.44
N TYR A 55 -13.43 -26.92 -8.81
CA TYR A 55 -14.67 -26.92 -9.56
C TYR A 55 -14.60 -25.88 -10.67
N PHE A 56 -15.40 -26.06 -11.73
CA PHE A 56 -15.51 -25.07 -12.80
C PHE A 56 -16.62 -24.07 -12.46
N ASP A 57 -16.29 -22.79 -12.41
CA ASP A 57 -17.24 -21.71 -12.14
C ASP A 57 -17.81 -21.22 -13.48
N GLU A 58 -18.98 -21.73 -13.87
CA GLU A 58 -19.63 -21.43 -15.16
C GLU A 58 -19.88 -19.93 -15.35
N THR A 59 -20.22 -19.22 -14.27
CA THR A 59 -20.45 -17.77 -14.30
C THR A 59 -19.19 -16.97 -14.62
N LEU A 60 -18.01 -17.48 -14.28
CA LEU A 60 -16.73 -16.84 -14.53
C LEU A 60 -15.93 -17.50 -15.68
N GLY A 61 -16.43 -18.62 -16.22
CA GLY A 61 -15.76 -19.37 -17.29
C GLY A 61 -14.37 -19.88 -16.93
N LYS A 62 -14.10 -20.15 -15.65
CA LYS A 62 -12.75 -20.56 -15.17
C LYS A 62 -12.81 -21.54 -13.99
N PRO A 63 -11.80 -22.41 -13.82
CA PRO A 63 -11.69 -23.25 -12.64
C PRO A 63 -11.42 -22.42 -11.38
N ARG A 64 -11.92 -22.88 -10.25
CA ARG A 64 -11.72 -22.31 -8.91
C ARG A 64 -11.52 -23.41 -7.89
N VAL A 65 -10.94 -23.04 -6.75
CA VAL A 65 -10.66 -23.97 -5.66
C VAL A 65 -11.54 -23.62 -4.47
N LYS A 66 -12.38 -24.56 -4.03
CA LYS A 66 -13.10 -24.50 -2.76
C LYS A 66 -12.27 -25.20 -1.69
N LEU A 67 -12.01 -24.51 -0.59
CA LEU A 67 -11.39 -25.07 0.61
C LEU A 67 -12.45 -25.22 1.70
N ASP A 68 -12.60 -26.42 2.22
CA ASP A 68 -13.37 -26.68 3.44
C ASP A 68 -12.43 -26.56 4.64
N ILE A 69 -12.78 -25.70 5.59
CA ILE A 69 -11.92 -25.23 6.67
C ILE A 69 -12.57 -25.64 8.00
N ARG A 70 -11.87 -26.39 8.85
CA ARG A 70 -12.31 -26.61 10.23
C ARG A 70 -11.65 -25.60 11.15
N ILE A 71 -12.45 -24.86 11.92
CA ILE A 71 -12.00 -24.06 13.05
C ILE A 71 -12.21 -24.87 14.34
N ASN A 72 -11.21 -24.90 15.22
CA ASN A 72 -11.21 -25.68 16.45
C ASN A 72 -11.77 -24.87 17.62
N GLY A 73 -12.56 -25.53 18.47
CA GLY A 73 -13.04 -24.97 19.74
C GLY A 73 -13.90 -23.72 19.61
N ASP A 74 -13.64 -22.73 20.46
CA ASP A 74 -14.49 -21.53 20.63
C ASP A 74 -13.94 -20.29 19.90
N VAL A 75 -12.97 -20.47 19.00
CA VAL A 75 -12.36 -19.35 18.26
C VAL A 75 -13.43 -18.73 17.36
N LYS A 76 -13.75 -17.45 17.58
CA LYS A 76 -14.72 -16.73 16.76
C LYS A 76 -14.02 -15.97 15.64
N ILE A 77 -14.42 -16.23 14.40
CA ILE A 77 -13.92 -15.53 13.22
C ILE A 77 -14.91 -14.44 12.82
N SER A 78 -14.46 -13.18 12.74
CA SER A 78 -15.30 -12.05 12.31
C SER A 78 -15.79 -12.22 10.86
N SER A 79 -16.98 -11.70 10.56
CA SER A 79 -17.60 -11.83 9.23
C SER A 79 -16.83 -11.13 8.10
N ASP A 80 -16.00 -10.15 8.44
CA ASP A 80 -15.10 -9.44 7.52
C ASP A 80 -13.64 -9.92 7.59
N ALA A 81 -13.38 -11.06 8.26
CA ALA A 81 -12.06 -11.67 8.27
C ALA A 81 -11.68 -12.16 6.87
N VAL A 82 -10.37 -12.14 6.57
CA VAL A 82 -9.85 -12.48 5.24
C VAL A 82 -8.83 -13.59 5.33
N ALA A 83 -9.08 -14.68 4.60
CA ALA A 83 -8.17 -15.79 4.42
C ALA A 83 -7.15 -15.54 3.29
N ARG A 84 -5.91 -15.93 3.53
CA ARG A 84 -4.81 -15.90 2.57
C ARG A 84 -4.02 -17.19 2.63
N ILE A 85 -3.52 -17.63 1.48
CA ILE A 85 -2.59 -18.75 1.42
C ILE A 85 -1.18 -18.19 1.56
N ASN A 86 -0.43 -18.70 2.53
CA ASN A 86 0.95 -18.33 2.80
C ASN A 86 1.83 -19.57 2.84
N THR A 87 3.13 -19.37 2.65
CA THR A 87 4.16 -20.40 2.79
C THR A 87 4.79 -20.32 4.18
N LEU A 88 4.96 -21.45 4.86
CA LEU A 88 5.75 -21.50 6.08
C LEU A 88 7.23 -21.43 5.72
N GLY A 89 7.90 -20.32 6.05
CA GLY A 89 9.29 -20.09 5.61
C GLY A 89 9.39 -19.82 4.10
N LEU A 90 10.58 -19.99 3.53
CA LEU A 90 10.85 -19.63 2.11
C LEU A 90 10.38 -20.69 1.10
N LEU A 91 10.39 -21.97 1.48
CA LEU A 91 10.09 -23.12 0.60
C LEU A 91 9.17 -24.16 1.26
N GLY A 92 8.61 -23.85 2.42
CA GLY A 92 7.88 -24.83 3.21
C GLY A 92 6.46 -25.07 2.73
N GLU A 93 5.70 -25.74 3.59
CA GLU A 93 4.32 -26.11 3.32
C GLU A 93 3.40 -24.88 3.27
N GLN A 94 2.35 -24.97 2.45
CA GLN A 94 1.32 -23.95 2.39
C GLN A 94 0.41 -24.06 3.62
N TYR A 95 -0.03 -22.91 4.12
CA TYR A 95 -1.01 -22.81 5.20
C TYR A 95 -2.00 -21.69 4.92
N LEU A 96 -3.15 -21.75 5.59
CA LEU A 96 -4.17 -20.70 5.51
C LEU A 96 -3.99 -19.74 6.69
N GLU A 97 -3.67 -18.47 6.42
CA GLU A 97 -3.69 -17.40 7.42
C GLU A 97 -5.03 -16.67 7.34
N ILE A 98 -5.70 -16.54 8.47
CA ILE A 98 -6.88 -15.70 8.65
C ILE A 98 -6.43 -14.40 9.29
N THR A 99 -6.59 -13.30 8.57
CA THR A 99 -6.41 -11.96 9.13
C THR A 99 -7.69 -11.54 9.85
N PRO A 100 -7.61 -11.14 11.14
CA PRO A 100 -8.78 -10.68 11.89
C PRO A 100 -9.46 -9.50 11.20
N GLY A 101 -10.80 -9.52 11.22
CA GLY A 101 -11.63 -8.40 10.80
C GLY A 101 -11.95 -7.46 11.97
N LYS A 102 -12.71 -6.40 11.70
CA LYS A 102 -13.18 -5.42 12.70
C LYS A 102 -14.67 -5.58 13.02
N SER A 103 -15.38 -6.43 12.29
CA SER A 103 -16.80 -6.69 12.50
C SER A 103 -17.07 -7.29 13.89
N LYS A 104 -18.20 -6.89 14.48
CA LYS A 104 -18.76 -7.50 15.70
C LYS A 104 -19.60 -8.75 15.41
N GLN A 105 -19.90 -9.00 14.13
CA GLN A 105 -20.59 -10.21 13.68
C GLN A 105 -19.55 -11.30 13.41
N PHE A 106 -19.91 -12.54 13.73
CA PHE A 106 -19.04 -13.70 13.56
C PHE A 106 -19.62 -14.64 12.51
N LEU A 107 -18.74 -15.34 11.80
CA LEU A 107 -19.12 -16.40 10.87
C LEU A 107 -19.63 -17.61 11.63
N GLU A 108 -20.69 -18.21 11.11
CA GLU A 108 -21.33 -19.42 11.63
C GLU A 108 -20.96 -20.65 10.80
N TYR A 109 -21.49 -21.80 11.19
CA TYR A 109 -21.26 -23.06 10.48
C TYR A 109 -21.73 -22.96 9.02
N GLY A 110 -20.84 -23.32 8.09
CA GLY A 110 -21.12 -23.35 6.67
C GLY A 110 -20.96 -21.98 6.00
N ASP A 111 -20.59 -20.93 6.72
CA ASP A 111 -20.40 -19.62 6.12
C ASP A 111 -19.17 -19.55 5.21
N LYS A 112 -19.24 -18.64 4.25
CA LYS A 112 -18.14 -18.31 3.36
C LYS A 112 -17.20 -17.30 4.03
N LEU A 113 -15.97 -17.72 4.28
CA LEU A 113 -14.87 -16.84 4.68
C LEU A 113 -14.31 -16.11 3.45
N LEU A 114 -14.14 -14.79 3.55
CA LEU A 114 -13.56 -13.97 2.48
C LEU A 114 -12.12 -14.41 2.20
N SER A 115 -11.69 -14.31 0.96
CA SER A 115 -10.37 -14.75 0.52
C SER A 115 -9.66 -13.68 -0.30
N LYS A 116 -8.33 -13.69 -0.23
CA LYS A 116 -7.46 -13.00 -1.18
C LYS A 116 -6.45 -14.01 -1.74
N ASN A 117 -6.32 -14.04 -3.06
CA ASN A 117 -5.37 -14.92 -3.73
C ASN A 117 -3.93 -14.61 -3.26
N PRO A 118 -3.07 -15.65 -3.15
CA PRO A 118 -1.66 -15.43 -2.85
C PRO A 118 -0.99 -14.53 -3.88
N ILE A 119 -0.02 -13.72 -3.41
CA ILE A 119 0.77 -12.85 -4.28
C ILE A 119 1.76 -13.74 -5.03
N ASN A 120 1.71 -13.71 -6.36
CA ASN A 120 2.72 -14.36 -7.19
C ASN A 120 3.93 -13.42 -7.32
N VAL A 121 5.03 -13.78 -6.65
CA VAL A 121 6.29 -13.01 -6.68
C VAL A 121 6.79 -12.82 -8.11
N GLY A 122 6.61 -13.82 -8.99
CA GLY A 122 6.98 -13.72 -10.41
C GLY A 122 6.28 -12.56 -11.11
N SER A 123 4.96 -12.46 -10.99
CA SER A 123 4.21 -11.36 -11.62
C SER A 123 4.53 -9.98 -11.04
N GLU A 124 4.88 -9.90 -9.75
CA GLU A 124 5.32 -8.63 -9.16
C GLU A 124 6.74 -8.26 -9.60
N MET A 125 7.63 -9.24 -9.79
CA MET A 125 8.96 -9.01 -10.36
C MET A 125 8.89 -8.57 -11.83
N GLU A 126 7.91 -9.06 -12.60
CA GLU A 126 7.68 -8.58 -13.98
C GLU A 126 7.28 -7.11 -14.00
N LYS A 127 6.32 -6.70 -13.16
CA LYS A 127 5.96 -5.28 -13.00
C LYS A 127 7.15 -4.44 -12.55
N MET A 128 7.95 -4.95 -11.62
CA MET A 128 9.18 -4.29 -11.18
C MET A 128 10.17 -4.13 -12.34
N LYS A 129 10.36 -5.17 -13.15
CA LYS A 129 11.22 -5.13 -14.33
C LYS A 129 10.75 -4.08 -15.34
N GLU A 130 9.45 -4.02 -15.61
CA GLU A 130 8.85 -3.01 -16.48
C GLU A 130 9.12 -1.59 -15.95
N LEU A 131 8.88 -1.37 -14.65
CA LEU A 131 9.18 -0.09 -14.00
C LEU A 131 10.67 0.27 -14.10
N MET A 132 11.57 -0.68 -13.85
CA MET A 132 13.01 -0.48 -13.96
C MET A 132 13.43 -0.17 -15.41
N GLN A 133 12.81 -0.82 -16.40
CA GLN A 133 13.06 -0.54 -17.80
C GLN A 133 12.60 0.86 -18.19
N SER A 134 11.39 1.27 -17.81
CA SER A 134 10.92 2.64 -18.05
C SER A 134 11.80 3.67 -17.35
N THR A 135 12.20 3.41 -16.10
CA THR A 135 13.10 4.30 -15.34
C THR A 135 14.47 4.38 -16.00
N SER A 136 15.02 3.25 -16.45
CA SER A 136 16.31 3.21 -17.17
C SER A 136 16.25 3.98 -18.49
N GLN A 137 15.13 3.90 -19.22
CA GLN A 137 14.93 4.66 -20.46
C GLN A 137 14.88 6.17 -20.18
N LEU A 138 14.17 6.59 -19.12
CA LEU A 138 14.15 7.99 -18.70
C LEU A 138 15.55 8.51 -18.36
N ILE A 139 16.35 7.73 -17.62
CA ILE A 139 17.73 8.10 -17.28
C ILE A 139 18.57 8.23 -18.56
N GLN A 140 18.45 7.30 -19.50
CA GLN A 140 19.17 7.38 -20.79
C GLN A 140 18.77 8.62 -21.60
N HIS A 141 17.49 9.01 -21.60
CA HIS A 141 17.06 10.25 -22.25
C HIS A 141 17.69 11.48 -21.57
N ILE A 142 17.78 11.48 -20.24
CA ILE A 142 18.44 12.56 -19.49
C ILE A 142 19.94 12.62 -19.83
N GLU A 143 20.66 11.50 -19.79
CA GLU A 143 22.10 11.44 -20.11
C GLU A 143 22.41 11.89 -21.54
N ARG A 144 21.50 11.66 -22.49
CA ARG A 144 21.64 12.13 -23.88
C ARG A 144 21.21 13.58 -24.09
N GLY A 145 20.77 14.27 -23.04
CA GLY A 145 20.31 15.65 -23.14
C GLY A 145 18.96 15.79 -23.84
N GLU A 146 18.12 14.75 -23.83
CA GLU A 146 16.80 14.77 -24.46
C GLU A 146 15.74 15.34 -23.49
N GLY A 147 14.78 16.12 -24.03
CA GLY A 147 13.78 16.83 -23.23
C GLY A 147 14.34 18.04 -22.47
N THR A 148 13.49 18.75 -21.73
CA THR A 148 13.90 19.98 -21.02
C THR A 148 14.86 19.69 -19.87
N LEU A 149 14.58 18.67 -19.07
CA LEU A 149 15.45 18.25 -17.96
C LEU A 149 16.78 17.68 -18.45
N GLY A 150 16.76 16.85 -19.51
CA GLY A 150 18.00 16.35 -20.12
C GLY A 150 18.86 17.52 -20.59
N LYS A 151 18.31 18.40 -21.45
CA LYS A 151 19.02 19.59 -21.92
C LYS A 151 19.57 20.42 -20.76
N LEU A 152 18.77 20.73 -19.74
CA LEU A 152 19.23 21.52 -18.60
C LEU A 152 20.36 20.85 -17.80
N LEU A 153 20.34 19.53 -17.64
CA LEU A 153 21.34 18.80 -16.87
C LEU A 153 22.62 18.50 -17.66
N THR A 154 22.54 18.44 -18.99
CA THR A 154 23.68 18.12 -19.87
C THR A 154 24.25 19.34 -20.59
N ASP A 155 23.73 20.55 -20.34
CA ASP A 155 24.22 21.75 -20.99
C ASP A 155 25.52 22.24 -20.31
N ASP A 156 26.65 22.02 -20.99
CA ASP A 156 27.99 22.45 -20.54
C ASP A 156 28.13 23.99 -20.45
N THR A 157 27.26 24.74 -21.12
CA THR A 157 27.30 26.21 -21.16
C THR A 157 26.40 26.86 -20.10
N LEU A 158 25.52 26.09 -19.46
CA LEU A 158 24.55 26.57 -18.48
C LEU A 158 25.22 27.37 -17.34
N TYR A 159 26.36 26.88 -16.85
CA TYR A 159 27.12 27.58 -15.80
C TYR A 159 27.60 28.96 -16.26
N ASN A 160 28.08 29.06 -17.51
CA ASN A 160 28.57 30.31 -18.08
C ASN A 160 27.42 31.29 -18.30
N ASP A 161 26.30 30.81 -18.86
CA ASP A 161 25.11 31.63 -19.10
C ASP A 161 24.53 32.18 -17.79
N LEU A 162 24.43 31.34 -16.76
CA LEU A 162 24.01 31.76 -15.43
C LEU A 162 24.97 32.78 -14.84
N THR A 163 26.28 32.59 -14.98
CA THR A 163 27.28 33.52 -14.47
C THR A 163 27.20 34.87 -15.19
N VAL A 164 26.92 34.89 -16.49
CA VAL A 164 26.68 36.12 -17.25
C VAL A 164 25.42 36.83 -16.74
N ILE A 165 24.31 36.11 -16.57
CA ILE A 165 23.05 36.67 -16.04
C ILE A 165 23.27 37.24 -14.64
N PHE A 166 23.91 36.50 -13.74
CA PHE A 166 24.25 36.98 -12.39
C PHE A 166 25.20 38.17 -12.43
N GLY A 167 26.15 38.20 -13.35
CA GLY A 167 27.02 39.34 -13.56
C GLY A 167 26.25 40.59 -13.98
N ARG A 168 25.27 40.46 -14.88
CA ARG A 168 24.40 41.55 -15.34
C ARG A 168 23.50 42.05 -14.21
N LEU A 169 22.91 41.13 -13.43
CA LEU A 169 22.11 41.47 -12.25
C LEU A 169 22.93 42.27 -11.22
N LYS A 170 24.15 41.81 -10.89
CA LYS A 170 25.05 42.54 -9.96
C LYS A 170 25.46 43.92 -10.46
N ARG A 171 25.46 44.14 -11.77
CA ARG A 171 25.77 45.44 -12.39
C ARG A 171 24.56 46.34 -12.55
N GLY A 172 23.38 45.94 -12.05
CA GLY A 172 22.18 46.75 -12.17
C GLY A 172 21.57 46.73 -13.58
N GLU A 173 21.94 45.77 -14.43
CA GLU A 173 21.44 45.72 -15.80
C GLU A 173 20.03 45.11 -15.86
N GLY A 174 19.11 45.78 -16.57
CA GLY A 174 17.71 45.37 -16.68
C GLY A 174 16.88 45.71 -15.44
N THR A 175 15.56 45.52 -15.50
CA THR A 175 14.65 45.91 -14.41
C THR A 175 14.96 45.21 -13.09
N LEU A 176 15.21 43.89 -13.12
CA LEU A 176 15.59 43.13 -11.93
C LEU A 176 16.98 43.48 -11.40
N GLY A 177 17.94 43.79 -12.27
CA GLY A 177 19.25 44.25 -11.84
C GLY A 177 19.15 45.59 -11.12
N LYS A 178 18.45 46.56 -11.72
CA LYS A 178 18.20 47.88 -11.12
C LYS A 178 17.54 47.77 -9.75
N LEU A 179 16.48 46.97 -9.65
CA LEU A 179 15.78 46.73 -8.38
C LEU A 179 16.68 46.12 -7.28
N LEU A 180 17.68 45.33 -7.64
CA LEU A 180 18.59 44.69 -6.67
C LEU A 180 19.78 45.56 -6.26
N VAL A 181 20.09 46.61 -7.03
CA VAL A 181 21.32 47.40 -6.87
C VAL A 181 21.04 48.85 -6.49
N GLU A 182 19.88 49.40 -6.84
CA GLU A 182 19.53 50.79 -6.54
C GLU A 182 19.12 50.93 -5.07
N GLU A 183 19.92 51.66 -4.27
CA GLU A 183 19.63 52.00 -2.86
C GLU A 183 18.30 52.76 -2.72
N GLU A 184 17.96 53.62 -3.69
CA GLU A 184 16.71 54.36 -3.75
C GLU A 184 15.47 53.44 -3.77
N VAL A 185 15.57 52.26 -4.39
CA VAL A 185 14.46 51.28 -4.38
C VAL A 185 14.27 50.67 -2.99
N TYR A 186 15.35 50.49 -2.22
CA TYR A 186 15.25 50.04 -0.84
C TYR A 186 14.62 51.11 0.05
N ASP A 187 15.03 52.36 -0.12
CA ASP A 187 14.49 53.50 0.63
C ASP A 187 13.01 53.72 0.30
N ASP A 188 12.64 53.67 -0.98
CA ASP A 188 11.24 53.75 -1.45
C ASP A 188 10.40 52.56 -0.94
N MET A 189 10.97 51.36 -0.88
CA MET A 189 10.30 50.17 -0.31
C MET A 189 10.11 50.31 1.20
N GLU A 190 11.07 50.89 1.92
CA GLU A 190 10.98 51.16 3.35
C GLU A 190 9.94 52.24 3.63
N GLU A 191 9.95 53.35 2.88
CA GLU A 191 8.96 54.43 2.98
C GLU A 191 7.55 53.94 2.64
N PHE A 192 7.40 53.16 1.56
CA PHE A 192 6.13 52.54 1.21
C PHE A 192 5.64 51.61 2.32
N THR A 193 6.54 50.78 2.88
CA THR A 193 6.20 49.88 3.99
C THR A 193 5.78 50.67 5.24
N GLU A 194 6.42 51.79 5.53
CA GLU A 194 6.02 52.69 6.60
C GLU A 194 4.65 53.35 6.34
N ASP A 195 4.40 53.85 5.13
CA ASP A 195 3.11 54.48 4.76
C ASP A 195 1.96 53.48 4.85
N ILE A 196 2.16 52.24 4.39
CA ILE A 196 1.19 51.15 4.50
C ILE A 196 0.93 50.79 5.96
N LYS A 197 1.98 50.73 6.79
CA LYS A 197 1.84 50.44 8.23
C LYS A 197 1.07 51.56 8.96
N LYS A 198 1.27 52.82 8.56
CA LYS A 198 0.57 54.00 9.11
C LYS A 198 -0.86 54.13 8.56
N HIS A 199 -1.10 53.71 7.31
CA HIS A 199 -2.37 53.88 6.58
C HIS A 199 -2.86 52.57 5.93
N PRO A 200 -3.14 51.50 6.71
CA PRO A 200 -3.39 50.15 6.18
C PRO A 200 -4.64 50.04 5.30
N TRP A 201 -5.63 50.94 5.45
CA TRP A 201 -6.84 50.96 4.63
C TRP A 201 -6.60 51.32 3.16
N LYS A 202 -5.45 51.91 2.82
CA LYS A 202 -5.06 52.20 1.43
C LYS A 202 -4.94 50.93 0.59
N LEU A 203 -4.59 49.78 1.21
CA LEU A 203 -4.56 48.48 0.53
C LEU A 203 -5.95 47.89 0.25
N LEU A 204 -6.99 48.39 0.92
CA LEU A 204 -8.34 47.83 0.85
C LEU A 204 -9.28 48.64 -0.06
N HIS A 205 -8.83 49.78 -0.60
CA HIS A 205 -9.62 50.58 -1.54
C HIS A 205 -9.31 50.21 -2.99
N LYS A 206 -10.21 49.44 -3.61
CA LYS A 206 -10.20 49.20 -5.05
C LYS A 206 -10.60 50.49 -5.78
N SER A 207 -9.72 51.05 -6.61
CA SER A 207 -10.06 52.13 -7.53
C SER A 207 -11.18 51.64 -8.47
N SER A 208 -12.37 52.19 -8.28
CA SER A 208 -13.48 52.11 -9.23
C SER A 208 -13.66 53.49 -9.83
N SER A 209 -13.07 53.71 -11.00
CA SER A 209 -13.30 54.87 -11.86
C SER A 209 -12.46 54.67 -13.13
N ASN A 210 -12.96 54.76 -14.36
CA ASN A 210 -14.28 54.98 -14.91
C ASN A 210 -14.10 54.69 -16.42
N GLU A 211 -14.80 53.72 -16.98
CA GLU A 211 -14.97 53.63 -18.43
C GLU A 211 -16.01 54.68 -18.86
N LYS A 212 -15.59 55.59 -19.73
CA LYS A 212 -16.45 56.23 -20.73
C LYS A 212 -15.67 56.31 -22.03
#